data_AF-A0A0P0VSZ5-F1
#
_entry.id   AF-A0A0P0VSZ5-F1
#
_cell.length_a   1.000
_cell.length_b   1.000
_cell.length_c   1.000
_cell.angle_alpha   90.00
_cell.angle_beta   90.00
_cell.angle_gamma   90.00
#
_symmetry.space_group_name_H-M   'P 1'
#
loop_
_entity.id
_entity.type
_entity.pdbx_description
1 polymer ?
#
loop_
_entity_poly.entity_id
_entity_poly.type
_entity_poly.pdbx_seq_one_letter_code
_entity_poly.pdbx_strand_id
1 'polypeptide(L)'
;DQLPIRHSPNHDDGGGAAPSPSSRRPSSAVPRTMEDERDERVVSMDGTYDADEKPVLLFSRGDGVVRVHDLPSLKKRGDILCYDEVKTISIRSRGVVFTGDASGEVRVAKWT
;
A
#
# COMPACT_ATOMS: atom_id res chain seq x y z
N ASP A 1 -33.39 -13.56 7.79
CA ASP A 1 -32.52 -14.60 8.39
C ASP A 1 -31.05 -14.29 8.13
N GLN A 2 -30.32 -13.83 9.15
CA GLN A 2 -28.86 -13.77 9.10
C GLN A 2 -28.30 -14.98 9.85
N LEU A 3 -27.51 -15.81 9.16
CA LEU A 3 -26.83 -16.97 9.75
C LEU A 3 -25.67 -16.50 10.64
N PRO A 4 -25.41 -17.17 11.79
CA PRO A 4 -24.34 -16.78 12.69
C PRO A 4 -22.96 -17.18 12.14
N ILE A 5 -21.98 -16.28 12.31
CA ILE A 5 -20.58 -16.53 11.98
C ILE A 5 -20.02 -17.53 12.99
N ARG A 6 -19.67 -18.74 12.54
CA ARG A 6 -18.97 -19.73 13.38
C ARG A 6 -17.48 -19.40 13.40
N HIS A 7 -16.94 -19.12 14.58
CA HIS A 7 -15.51 -19.18 14.83
C HIS A 7 -15.09 -20.65 14.95
N SER A 8 -14.21 -21.10 14.06
CA SER A 8 -13.52 -22.39 14.21
C SER A 8 -12.44 -22.29 15.28
N PRO A 9 -12.19 -23.35 16.07
CA PRO A 9 -11.16 -23.34 17.09
C PRO A 9 -9.77 -23.40 16.45
N ASN A 10 -8.83 -22.66 17.01
CA ASN A 10 -7.43 -22.65 16.58
C ASN A 10 -6.84 -24.06 16.63
N HIS A 11 -6.27 -24.51 15.53
CA HIS A 11 -5.45 -25.72 15.47
C HIS A 11 -4.09 -25.40 16.10
N ASP A 12 -3.68 -26.26 17.03
CA ASP A 12 -2.39 -26.22 17.70
C ASP A 12 -1.34 -26.79 16.73
N ASP A 13 -0.75 -25.93 15.89
CA ASP A 13 0.31 -26.36 14.97
C ASP A 13 1.65 -26.39 15.72
N GLY A 14 2.07 -27.61 16.03
CA GLY A 14 3.30 -27.95 16.73
C GLY A 14 4.55 -27.25 16.18
N GLY A 15 5.40 -26.86 17.12
CA GLY A 15 6.63 -26.11 16.90
C GLY A 15 7.59 -26.77 15.92
N GLY A 16 7.85 -26.06 14.81
CA GLY A 16 9.10 -26.11 14.09
C GLY A 16 9.76 -24.75 14.23
N ALA A 17 10.97 -24.68 14.79
CA ALA A 17 11.74 -23.45 14.82
C ALA A 17 11.96 -22.97 13.38
N ALA A 18 11.38 -21.81 13.04
CA ALA A 18 11.65 -21.16 11.78
C ALA A 18 13.17 -20.92 11.67
N PRO A 19 13.80 -21.22 10.51
CA PRO A 19 15.20 -20.95 10.33
C PRO A 19 15.47 -19.46 10.55
N SER A 20 16.44 -19.14 11.41
CA SER A 20 16.89 -17.77 11.66
C SER A 20 17.21 -17.09 10.33
N PRO A 21 16.63 -15.92 10.02
CA PRO A 21 16.94 -15.23 8.77
C PRO A 21 18.44 -14.91 8.78
N SER A 22 19.20 -15.58 7.91
CA SER A 22 20.61 -15.28 7.70
C SER A 22 20.74 -13.79 7.44
N SER A 23 21.56 -13.12 8.26
CA SER A 23 21.90 -11.70 8.19
C SER A 23 22.56 -11.35 6.84
N ARG A 24 21.79 -11.32 5.77
CA ARG A 24 22.15 -10.58 4.56
C ARG A 24 21.82 -9.13 4.87
N ARG A 25 22.81 -8.42 5.42
CA ARG A 25 22.78 -6.96 5.49
C ARG A 25 22.52 -6.48 4.05
N PRO A 26 21.42 -5.75 3.77
CA PRO A 26 21.24 -5.19 2.44
C PRO A 26 22.49 -4.35 2.14
N SER A 27 23.16 -4.64 1.02
CA SER A 27 24.23 -3.80 0.50
C SER A 27 23.71 -2.36 0.47
N SER A 28 24.47 -1.41 1.02
CA SER A 28 24.13 0.02 1.18
C SER A 28 23.03 0.51 0.24
N ALA A 29 21.77 0.39 0.66
CA ALA A 29 20.66 0.96 -0.09
C ALA A 29 20.78 2.48 0.05
N VAL A 30 21.03 3.18 -1.05
CA VAL A 30 21.05 4.64 -1.07
C VAL A 30 19.58 5.09 -1.04
N PRO A 31 19.14 5.81 0.00
CA PRO A 31 17.77 6.32 0.04
C PRO A 31 17.53 7.23 -1.17
N ARG A 32 16.35 7.11 -1.76
CA ARG A 32 15.86 8.03 -2.79
C ARG A 32 14.79 8.91 -2.16
N THR A 33 14.91 10.21 -2.38
CA THR A 33 13.92 11.21 -1.95
C THR A 33 13.24 11.78 -3.18
N MET A 34 11.92 11.94 -3.13
CA MET A 34 11.17 12.71 -4.09
C MET A 34 10.62 13.93 -3.38
N GLU A 35 11.08 15.10 -3.82
CA GLU A 35 10.64 16.40 -3.34
C GLU A 35 9.50 16.90 -4.23
N ASP A 36 8.57 17.66 -3.67
CA ASP A 36 7.54 18.35 -4.43
C ASP A 36 7.50 19.79 -3.98
N GLU A 37 7.44 20.70 -4.95
CA GLU A 37 7.55 22.14 -4.75
C GLU A 37 6.34 22.74 -4.03
N ARG A 38 5.24 21.99 -3.87
CA ARG A 38 3.99 22.48 -3.27
C ARG A 38 3.94 22.40 -1.74
N ASP A 39 5.01 21.96 -1.07
CA ASP A 39 5.09 21.79 0.39
C ASP A 39 3.93 20.97 1.01
N GLU A 40 3.35 20.07 0.21
CA GLU A 40 2.25 19.22 0.66
C GLU A 40 2.78 18.00 1.42
N ARG A 41 2.29 17.79 2.64
CA ARG A 41 2.63 16.60 3.44
C ARG A 41 2.12 15.32 2.80
N VAL A 42 2.87 14.23 2.96
CA VAL A 42 2.36 12.87 2.70
C VAL A 42 1.38 12.50 3.80
N VAL A 43 0.20 12.00 3.41
CA VAL A 43 -0.90 11.67 4.35
C VAL A 43 -0.96 10.16 4.60
N SER A 44 -0.94 9.36 3.54
CA SER A 44 -0.95 7.89 3.62
C SER A 44 -0.05 7.31 2.54
N MET A 45 0.51 6.12 2.78
CA MET A 45 1.29 5.38 1.79
C MET A 45 1.15 3.88 2.00
N ASP A 46 1.28 3.13 0.90
CA ASP A 46 1.37 1.66 0.91
C ASP A 46 2.25 1.21 -0.27
N GLY A 47 2.79 0.00 -0.17
CA GLY A 47 3.69 -0.59 -1.16
C GLY A 47 3.18 -1.93 -1.64
N THR A 48 3.40 -2.25 -2.91
CA THR A 48 2.95 -3.52 -3.49
C THR A 48 3.78 -3.89 -4.71
N TYR A 49 3.38 -4.94 -5.40
CA TYR A 49 3.96 -5.39 -6.67
C TYR A 49 2.89 -5.40 -7.75
N ASP A 50 3.26 -5.01 -8.97
CA ASP A 50 2.40 -5.15 -10.13
C ASP A 50 2.36 -6.61 -10.65
N ALA A 51 1.68 -6.84 -11.77
CA ALA A 51 1.57 -8.17 -12.36
C ALA A 51 2.91 -8.75 -12.86
N ASP A 52 3.92 -7.90 -13.09
CA ASP A 52 5.27 -8.29 -13.51
C ASP A 52 6.23 -8.43 -12.30
N GLU A 53 5.70 -8.44 -11.08
CA GLU A 53 6.47 -8.42 -9.82
C GLU A 53 7.38 -7.17 -9.68
N LYS A 54 7.05 -6.06 -10.35
CA LYS A 54 7.77 -4.79 -10.16
C LYS A 54 7.23 -4.06 -8.93
N PRO A 55 8.08 -3.57 -8.03
CA PRO A 55 7.64 -2.87 -6.84
C PRO A 55 7.03 -1.51 -7.19
N VAL A 56 5.92 -1.17 -6.52
CA VAL A 56 5.13 0.04 -6.74
C VAL A 56 4.83 0.71 -5.41
N LEU A 57 4.98 2.04 -5.39
CA LEU A 57 4.59 2.90 -4.29
C LEU A 57 3.27 3.59 -4.62
N LEU A 58 2.32 3.53 -3.69
CA LEU A 58 1.11 4.35 -3.70
C LEU A 58 1.17 5.30 -2.51
N PHE A 59 0.91 6.59 -2.72
CA PHE A 59 0.82 7.54 -1.62
C PHE A 59 -0.14 8.69 -1.93
N SER A 60 -0.71 9.29 -0.89
CA SER A 60 -1.57 10.46 -0.97
C SER A 60 -0.93 11.69 -0.35
N ARG A 61 -1.41 12.86 -0.79
CA ARG A 61 -1.17 14.14 -0.15
C ARG A 61 -2.49 14.82 0.19
N GLY A 62 -2.40 16.06 0.68
CA GLY A 62 -3.56 16.87 1.07
C GLY A 62 -4.55 17.20 -0.06
N ASP A 63 -4.23 16.87 -1.31
CA ASP A 63 -4.98 17.24 -2.51
C ASP A 63 -6.02 16.21 -2.96
N GLY A 64 -6.23 15.14 -2.18
CA GLY A 64 -7.19 14.09 -2.53
C GLY A 64 -6.76 13.19 -3.70
N VAL A 65 -5.47 13.21 -4.07
CA VAL A 65 -4.93 12.37 -5.15
C VAL A 65 -4.01 11.29 -4.59
N VAL A 66 -4.33 10.03 -4.86
CA VAL A 66 -3.39 8.91 -4.66
C VAL A 66 -2.53 8.78 -5.90
N ARG A 67 -1.22 8.93 -5.75
CA ARG A 67 -0.26 8.83 -6.84
C ARG A 67 0.39 7.45 -6.83
N VAL A 68 0.57 6.87 -8.01
CA VAL A 68 1.18 5.56 -8.22
C VAL A 68 2.54 5.75 -8.88
N HIS A 69 3.61 5.18 -8.30
CA HIS A 69 4.98 5.33 -8.79
C HIS A 69 5.72 4.00 -8.86
N ASP A 70 6.49 3.81 -9.92
CA ASP A 70 7.42 2.67 -10.04
C ASP A 70 8.58 2.82 -9.04
N LEU A 71 9.01 1.71 -8.43
CA LEU A 71 10.23 1.63 -7.65
C LEU A 71 11.32 0.85 -8.41
N PRO A 72 12.62 1.18 -8.23
CA PRO A 72 13.15 2.24 -7.36
C PRO A 72 13.22 3.62 -8.06
N SER A 73 12.71 3.75 -9.29
CA SER A 73 12.90 4.95 -10.12
C SER A 73 12.10 6.17 -9.64
N LEU A 74 11.07 5.98 -8.82
CA LEU A 74 10.09 6.99 -8.45
C LEU A 74 9.47 7.68 -9.68
N LYS A 75 9.32 6.92 -10.78
CA LYS A 75 8.63 7.42 -11.97
C LYS A 75 7.12 7.31 -11.76
N LYS A 76 6.41 8.41 -11.96
CA LYS A 76 4.95 8.42 -11.90
C LYS A 76 4.36 7.50 -12.97
N ARG A 77 3.48 6.58 -12.55
CA ARG A 77 2.70 5.67 -13.40
C ARG A 77 1.28 6.20 -13.64
N GLY A 78 0.66 6.80 -12.62
CA GLY A 78 -0.70 7.33 -12.73
C GLY A 78 -1.23 7.91 -11.41
N ASP A 79 -2.51 8.28 -11.42
CA ASP A 79 -3.23 8.87 -10.29
C ASP A 79 -4.60 8.21 -10.09
N ILE A 80 -5.07 8.20 -8.85
CA ILE A 80 -6.45 7.86 -8.47
C ILE A 80 -7.03 9.07 -7.73
N LEU A 81 -8.09 9.64 -8.29
CA LEU A 81 -8.74 10.83 -7.74
C LEU A 81 -9.78 10.45 -6.68
N CYS A 82 -9.73 11.12 -5.54
CA CYS A 82 -10.73 11.03 -4.47
C CYS A 82 -11.47 12.36 -4.28
N TYR A 83 -12.50 12.38 -3.42
CA TYR A 83 -13.31 13.59 -3.22
C TYR A 83 -12.64 14.57 -2.26
N ASP A 84 -11.88 14.04 -1.30
CA ASP A 84 -11.21 14.82 -0.27
C ASP A 84 -9.87 14.14 0.10
N GLU A 85 -9.16 14.67 1.09
CA GLU A 85 -7.86 14.18 1.55
C GLU A 85 -7.92 12.68 1.91
N VAL A 86 -7.13 11.86 1.20
CA VAL A 86 -7.11 10.41 1.39
C VAL A 86 -6.32 10.05 2.64
N LYS A 87 -7.03 9.61 3.68
CA LYS A 87 -6.50 9.28 5.00
C LYS A 87 -5.97 7.85 5.10
N THR A 88 -6.46 6.96 4.24
CA THR A 88 -6.05 5.56 4.24
C THR A 88 -5.89 5.04 2.82
N ILE A 89 -4.79 4.33 2.60
CA ILE A 89 -4.51 3.50 1.44
C ILE A 89 -4.25 2.10 1.98
N SER A 90 -4.94 1.11 1.43
CA SER A 90 -4.81 -0.27 1.86
C SER A 90 -4.78 -1.18 0.64
N ILE A 91 -3.67 -1.87 0.44
CA ILE A 91 -3.50 -2.84 -0.63
C ILE A 91 -3.62 -4.24 -0.04
N ARG A 92 -4.42 -5.12 -0.66
CA ARG A 92 -4.65 -6.48 -0.16
C ARG A 92 -4.43 -7.55 -1.22
N SER A 93 -4.60 -7.20 -2.50
CA SER A 93 -4.36 -8.08 -3.63
C SER A 93 -3.66 -7.32 -4.74
N ARG A 94 -2.97 -8.04 -5.62
CA ARG A 94 -2.28 -7.45 -6.76
C ARG A 94 -3.28 -6.66 -7.62
N GLY A 95 -2.98 -5.38 -7.83
CA GLY A 95 -3.78 -4.49 -8.67
C GLY A 95 -5.06 -3.92 -8.05
N VAL A 96 -5.39 -4.19 -6.77
CA VAL A 96 -6.57 -3.60 -6.11
C VAL A 96 -6.15 -2.78 -4.90
N VAL A 97 -6.61 -1.53 -4.85
CA VAL A 97 -6.39 -0.62 -3.73
C VAL A 97 -7.72 -0.16 -3.15
N PHE A 98 -7.79 -0.14 -1.82
CA PHE A 98 -8.86 0.47 -1.04
C PHE A 98 -8.39 1.83 -0.56
N THR A 99 -9.23 2.86 -0.74
CA THR A 99 -8.97 4.19 -0.19
C THR A 99 -10.14 4.66 0.64
N GLY A 100 -9.86 5.41 1.70
CA GLY A 100 -10.85 6.13 2.48
C GLY A 100 -10.43 7.60 2.59
N ASP A 101 -11.33 8.51 2.26
CA ASP A 101 -11.06 9.95 2.28
C ASP A 101 -11.84 10.70 3.38
N ALA A 102 -11.50 11.97 3.58
CA ALA A 102 -12.09 12.80 4.62
C ALA A 102 -13.58 13.13 4.41
N SER A 103 -14.14 12.84 3.23
CA SER A 103 -15.59 12.95 2.99
C SER A 103 -16.39 11.78 3.59
N GLY A 104 -15.69 10.72 4.02
CA GLY A 104 -16.29 9.47 4.53
C GLY A 104 -16.47 8.40 3.44
N GLU A 105 -16.13 8.71 2.19
CA GLU A 105 -16.24 7.79 1.06
C GLU A 105 -15.12 6.74 1.06
N VAL A 106 -15.48 5.51 0.71
CA VAL A 106 -14.55 4.39 0.51
C VAL A 106 -14.58 4.00 -0.96
N ARG A 107 -13.40 3.94 -1.59
CA ARG A 107 -13.27 3.50 -2.99
C ARG A 107 -12.48 2.22 -3.11
N VAL A 108 -12.84 1.46 -4.13
CA VAL A 108 -12.06 0.33 -4.63
C VAL A 108 -11.62 0.71 -6.03
N ALA A 109 -10.31 0.79 -6.26
CA ALA A 109 -9.76 1.08 -7.56
C ALA A 109 -8.87 -0.06 -8.03
N LYS A 110 -8.94 -0.35 -9.33
CA LYS A 110 -7.91 -1.11 -10.00
C LYS A 110 -6.79 -0.15 -10.36
N TRP A 111 -5.57 -0.46 -9.95
CA TRP A 111 -4.38 0.26 -10.38
C TRP A 111 -3.60 -0.69 -11.31
N THR A 112 -3.24 -0.22 -12.50
CA THR A 112 -2.49 -0.98 -13.51
C THR A 112 -1.17 -0.30 -13.77
#